data_AF-A0A844FKW1-F1
#
_entry.id   AF-A0A844FKW1-F1
#
_cell.length_a   1.000
_cell.length_b   1.000
_cell.length_c   1.000
_cell.angle_alpha   90.00
_cell.angle_beta   90.00
_cell.angle_gamma   90.00
#
_symmetry.space_group_name_H-M   'P 1'
#
loop_
_entity.id
_entity.type
_entity.pdbx_description
1 polymer ?
#
loop_
_entity_poly.entity_id
_entity_poly.type
_entity_poly.pdbx_seq_one_letter_code
_entity_poly.pdbx_strand_id
1 'polypeptide(L)'
;MTNHIVLFEPEIPDNTGNIARTCAGTNTILDLIEPLGFRLDDKHLKRAVLDYGGEVEIRRHDDLRAFLASLPDNAEMYLISKFSSKAYTDVDYTDPSKEYFFVFGRETTGLPETFMRQYEERNLRIPMSDKIRAFNLSNSAAIVIFEALRQQGFPHMEKSHHYENDKLKDDYNRPGRYQRNLNGH
;
A
#
# COMPACT_ATOMS: atom_id res chain seq x y z
N MET A 1 15.61 -7.67 -1.39
CA MET A 1 14.78 -6.47 -1.19
C MET A 1 13.34 -6.81 -1.43
N THR A 2 12.52 -6.72 -0.39
CA THR A 2 11.09 -7.01 -0.42
C THR A 2 10.38 -5.89 0.31
N ASN A 3 9.24 -5.44 -0.20
CA ASN A 3 8.41 -4.46 0.50
C ASN A 3 7.18 -5.16 1.09
N HIS A 4 6.78 -4.71 2.27
CA HIS A 4 5.64 -5.20 3.02
C HIS A 4 4.71 -4.04 3.38
N ILE A 5 3.41 -4.24 3.17
CA ILE A 5 2.36 -3.42 3.76
C ILE A 5 1.79 -4.21 4.94
N VAL A 6 1.85 -3.63 6.13
CA VAL A 6 1.39 -4.25 7.37
C VAL A 6 0.18 -3.49 7.89
N LEU A 7 -0.96 -4.15 8.03
CA LEU A 7 -2.19 -3.56 8.55
C LEU A 7 -2.44 -4.04 9.97
N PHE A 8 -2.40 -3.10 10.92
CA PHE A 8 -2.76 -3.35 12.31
C PHE A 8 -4.28 -3.25 12.49
N GLU A 9 -4.91 -4.40 12.76
CA GLU A 9 -6.34 -4.53 13.07
C GLU A 9 -7.26 -3.76 12.10
N PRO A 10 -7.17 -3.99 10.77
CA PRO A 10 -7.95 -3.24 9.80
C PRO A 10 -9.46 -3.46 10.00
N GLU A 11 -10.22 -2.37 9.91
CA GLU A 11 -11.65 -2.38 10.26
C GLU A 11 -12.55 -2.41 9.02
N ILE A 12 -12.09 -1.86 7.89
CA ILE A 12 -12.91 -1.71 6.68
C ILE A 12 -12.46 -2.70 5.59
N PRO A 13 -13.31 -3.66 5.18
CA PRO A 13 -12.93 -4.70 4.21
C PRO A 13 -12.56 -4.12 2.84
N ASP A 14 -13.23 -3.04 2.39
CA ASP A 14 -12.95 -2.40 1.11
C ASP A 14 -11.52 -1.82 1.04
N ASN A 15 -11.02 -1.24 2.13
CA ASN A 15 -9.64 -0.75 2.18
C ASN A 15 -8.66 -1.91 2.04
N THR A 16 -8.87 -2.99 2.78
CA THR A 16 -8.00 -4.18 2.72
C THR A 16 -8.03 -4.80 1.32
N GLY A 17 -9.20 -4.90 0.68
CA GLY A 17 -9.32 -5.39 -0.69
C GLY A 17 -8.58 -4.52 -1.71
N ASN A 18 -8.68 -3.19 -1.58
CA ASN A 18 -7.93 -2.26 -2.42
C ASN A 18 -6.41 -2.36 -2.18
N ILE A 19 -5.98 -2.52 -0.93
CA ILE A 19 -4.57 -2.69 -0.58
C ILE A 19 -4.04 -4.02 -1.10
N ALA A 20 -4.81 -5.10 -1.03
CA ALA A 20 -4.44 -6.39 -1.63
C ALA A 20 -4.23 -6.25 -3.15
N ARG A 21 -5.09 -5.50 -3.85
CA ARG A 21 -4.89 -5.17 -5.27
C ARG A 21 -3.61 -4.35 -5.49
N THR A 22 -3.32 -3.38 -4.64
CA THR A 22 -2.04 -2.64 -4.68
C THR A 22 -0.87 -3.59 -4.50
N CYS A 23 -0.94 -4.52 -3.54
CA CYS A 23 0.10 -5.51 -3.29
C CYS A 23 0.36 -6.39 -4.51
N ALA A 24 -0.70 -6.89 -5.17
CA ALA A 24 -0.61 -7.65 -6.42
C ALA A 24 0.15 -6.87 -7.50
N GLY A 25 -0.28 -5.62 -7.74
CA GLY A 25 0.33 -4.78 -8.79
C GLY A 25 1.73 -4.27 -8.45
N THR A 26 2.20 -4.46 -7.22
CA THR A 26 3.49 -3.92 -6.74
C THR A 26 4.47 -5.00 -6.28
N ASN A 27 4.13 -6.28 -6.41
CA ASN A 27 4.92 -7.39 -5.84
C ASN A 27 5.25 -7.18 -4.34
N THR A 28 4.29 -6.60 -3.61
CA THR A 28 4.41 -6.29 -2.18
C THR A 28 3.69 -7.36 -1.38
N ILE A 29 4.23 -7.74 -0.23
CA ILE A 29 3.59 -8.70 0.68
C ILE A 29 2.60 -7.95 1.58
N LEU A 30 1.44 -8.55 1.82
CA LEU A 30 0.41 -8.00 2.72
C LEU A 30 0.42 -8.75 4.05
N ASP A 31 0.84 -8.09 5.11
CA ASP A 31 0.76 -8.59 6.48
C ASP A 31 -0.50 -8.05 7.17
N LEU A 32 -1.29 -8.93 7.78
CA LEU A 32 -2.50 -8.60 8.52
C LEU A 32 -2.33 -8.99 9.99
N ILE A 33 -2.44 -8.01 10.88
CA ILE A 33 -2.39 -8.24 12.33
C ILE A 33 -3.81 -8.26 12.88
N GLU A 34 -4.14 -9.31 13.63
CA GLU A 34 -5.45 -9.54 14.21
C GLU A 34 -5.71 -8.74 15.50
N PRO A 35 -7.00 -8.58 15.90
CA PRO A 35 -8.22 -8.99 15.19
C PRO A 35 -8.56 -8.11 13.97
N LEU A 36 -9.11 -8.75 12.93
CA LEU A 36 -9.67 -8.03 11.78
C LEU A 36 -11.11 -7.64 12.10
N GLY A 37 -11.52 -6.43 11.72
CA GLY A 37 -12.90 -5.96 11.89
C GLY A 37 -13.92 -6.62 10.94
N PHE A 38 -13.47 -7.57 10.11
CA PHE A 38 -14.25 -8.28 9.10
C PHE A 38 -13.74 -9.71 8.92
N ARG A 39 -14.47 -10.54 8.18
CA ARG A 39 -14.05 -11.92 7.89
C ARG A 39 -13.31 -11.98 6.56
N LEU A 40 -12.22 -12.74 6.49
CA LEU A 40 -11.43 -12.89 5.25
C LEU A 40 -12.18 -13.62 4.13
N ASP A 41 -13.24 -14.36 4.46
CA ASP A 41 -14.13 -14.99 3.46
C ASP A 41 -15.08 -14.00 2.78
N ASP A 42 -15.01 -12.71 3.15
CA ASP A 42 -15.78 -11.66 2.50
C ASP A 42 -15.52 -11.62 1.00
N LYS A 43 -16.60 -11.41 0.25
CA LYS A 43 -16.59 -11.36 -1.21
C LYS A 43 -15.53 -10.40 -1.75
N HIS A 44 -15.23 -9.33 -1.03
CA HIS A 44 -14.27 -8.29 -1.41
C HIS A 44 -12.82 -8.79 -1.37
N LEU A 45 -12.41 -9.44 -0.28
CA LEU A 45 -11.05 -9.98 -0.17
C LEU A 45 -10.88 -11.23 -1.03
N LYS A 46 -11.90 -12.11 -1.03
CA LYS A 46 -11.90 -13.29 -1.89
C LYS A 46 -11.77 -12.89 -3.36
N ARG A 47 -12.44 -11.82 -3.78
CA ARG A 47 -12.31 -11.27 -5.13
C ARG A 47 -10.92 -10.67 -5.38
N ALA A 48 -10.33 -9.95 -4.43
CA ALA A 48 -8.95 -9.48 -4.58
C ALA A 48 -7.95 -10.64 -4.71
N VAL A 49 -8.07 -11.69 -3.91
CA VAL A 49 -7.17 -12.86 -3.98
C VAL A 49 -7.41 -13.70 -5.25
N LEU A 50 -8.66 -13.87 -5.67
CA LEU A 50 -9.03 -14.71 -6.82
C LEU A 50 -8.90 -13.99 -8.18
N ASP A 51 -9.18 -12.69 -8.26
CA ASP A 51 -9.13 -11.94 -9.53
C ASP A 51 -7.68 -11.77 -10.04
N TYR A 52 -6.67 -11.93 -9.17
CA TYR A 52 -5.24 -11.83 -9.51
C TYR A 52 -4.52 -13.19 -9.52
N GLY A 53 -5.23 -14.29 -9.73
CA GLY A 53 -4.59 -15.60 -9.93
C GLY A 53 -3.82 -16.16 -8.72
N GLY A 54 -4.05 -15.64 -7.50
CA GLY A 54 -3.30 -16.04 -6.31
C GLY A 54 -1.94 -15.33 -6.14
N GLU A 55 -1.71 -14.20 -6.83
CA GLU A 55 -0.41 -13.52 -6.86
C GLU A 55 -0.10 -12.64 -5.62
N VAL A 56 -1.05 -12.46 -4.69
CA VAL A 56 -0.80 -11.70 -3.46
C VAL A 56 -0.42 -12.65 -2.33
N GLU A 57 0.82 -12.55 -1.85
CA GLU A 57 1.22 -13.20 -0.61
C GLU A 57 0.59 -12.45 0.58
N ILE A 58 -0.28 -13.14 1.32
CA ILE A 58 -0.90 -12.63 2.55
C ILE A 58 -0.39 -13.40 3.76
N ARG A 59 0.18 -12.68 4.72
CA ARG A 59 0.65 -13.22 6.00
C ARG A 59 -0.26 -12.74 7.13
N ARG A 60 -0.55 -13.62 8.08
CA ARG A 60 -1.40 -13.31 9.24
C ARG A 60 -0.60 -13.43 10.52
N HIS A 61 -0.87 -12.50 11.44
CA HIS A 61 -0.24 -12.42 12.74
C HIS A 61 -1.33 -12.28 13.80
N ASP A 62 -1.25 -13.08 14.86
CA ASP A 62 -2.26 -13.09 15.93
C ASP A 62 -2.32 -11.74 16.68
N ASP A 63 -1.18 -11.08 16.82
CA ASP A 63 -1.04 -9.78 17.46
C ASP A 63 0.26 -9.08 17.03
N LEU A 64 0.48 -7.85 17.54
CA LEU A 64 1.70 -7.08 17.27
C LEU A 64 2.98 -7.82 17.72
N ARG A 65 2.93 -8.59 18.80
CA ARG A 65 4.11 -9.32 19.30
C ARG A 65 4.48 -10.46 18.37
N ALA A 66 3.49 -11.20 17.86
CA ALA A 66 3.69 -12.24 16.85
C ALA A 66 4.30 -11.64 15.57
N PHE A 67 3.77 -10.50 15.12
CA PHE A 67 4.33 -9.78 13.97
C PHE A 67 5.81 -9.40 14.20
N LEU A 68 6.13 -8.75 15.33
CA LEU A 68 7.51 -8.35 15.64
C LEU A 68 8.46 -9.56 15.73
N ALA A 69 7.99 -10.69 16.26
CA ALA A 69 8.78 -11.92 16.34
C ALA A 69 9.01 -12.59 14.98
N SER A 70 8.18 -12.26 13.97
CA SER A 70 8.32 -12.78 12.61
C SER A 70 9.28 -11.97 11.73
N LEU A 71 9.69 -10.77 12.18
CA LEU A 71 10.56 -9.90 11.41
C LEU A 71 11.95 -10.54 11.22
N PRO A 72 12.50 -10.57 9.99
CA PRO A 72 13.86 -11.02 9.76
C PRO A 72 14.89 -10.02 10.32
N ASP A 73 16.13 -10.47 10.50
CA ASP A 73 17.22 -9.65 11.05
C ASP A 73 17.51 -8.37 10.23
N ASN A 74 17.22 -8.39 8.92
CA ASN A 74 17.40 -7.27 8.00
C ASN A 74 16.12 -6.43 7.81
N ALA A 75 15.10 -6.59 8.66
CA ALA A 75 13.87 -5.82 8.61
C ALA A 75 14.09 -4.34 8.94
N GLU A 76 13.61 -3.48 8.05
CA GLU A 76 13.55 -2.03 8.22
C GLU A 76 12.08 -1.62 8.32
N MET A 77 11.62 -1.37 9.54
CA MET A 77 10.19 -1.13 9.83
C MET A 77 9.92 0.36 10.08
N TYR A 78 8.88 0.89 9.43
CA TYR A 78 8.38 2.26 9.57
C TYR A 78 6.91 2.27 9.95
N LEU A 79 6.53 3.20 10.83
CA LEU A 79 5.16 3.36 11.30
C LEU A 79 4.51 4.57 10.62
N ILE A 80 3.47 4.37 9.82
CA ILE A 80 2.81 5.45 9.09
C ILE A 80 1.75 6.09 9.98
N SER A 81 2.03 7.30 10.44
CA SER A 81 1.21 8.04 11.39
C SER A 81 1.20 9.52 11.08
N LYS A 82 0.03 10.15 11.21
CA LYS A 82 -0.11 11.61 11.06
C LYS A 82 0.57 12.42 12.16
N PHE A 83 1.00 11.77 13.24
CA PHE A 83 1.62 12.42 14.40
C PHE A 83 3.14 12.53 14.29
N SER A 84 3.77 11.88 13.30
CA SER A 84 5.21 12.04 13.06
C SER A 84 5.55 13.45 12.58
N SER A 85 6.77 13.92 12.86
CA SER A 85 7.37 15.12 12.27
C SER A 85 8.19 14.84 11.00
N LYS A 86 8.56 13.57 10.74
CA LYS A 86 9.40 13.17 9.60
C LYS A 86 8.56 12.71 8.41
N ALA A 87 8.79 13.28 7.22
CA ALA A 87 8.00 12.88 6.06
C ALA A 87 8.46 11.52 5.51
N TYR A 88 7.52 10.75 4.97
CA TYR A 88 7.81 9.46 4.35
C TYR A 88 8.80 9.55 3.17
N THR A 89 8.92 10.72 2.55
CA THR A 89 9.88 11.00 1.47
C THR A 89 11.29 11.32 1.94
N ASP A 90 11.50 11.53 3.25
CA ASP A 90 12.81 11.89 3.82
C ASP A 90 13.67 10.65 4.11
N VAL A 91 13.16 9.46 3.82
CA VAL A 91 13.82 8.18 4.06
C VAL A 91 14.37 7.63 2.76
N ASP A 92 15.55 7.01 2.86
CA ASP A 92 16.17 6.24 1.78
C ASP A 92 15.75 4.76 1.83
N TYR A 93 15.00 4.34 0.81
CA TYR A 93 14.50 2.98 0.64
C TYR A 93 15.32 2.17 -0.39
N THR A 94 16.54 2.61 -0.73
CA THR A 94 17.33 2.03 -1.82
C THR A 94 18.24 0.87 -1.42
N ASP A 95 18.40 0.57 -0.13
CA ASP A 95 19.29 -0.50 0.33
C ASP A 95 18.71 -1.88 -0.05
N PRO A 96 19.32 -2.62 -1.01
CA PRO A 96 18.76 -3.87 -1.50
C PRO A 96 18.91 -5.03 -0.50
N SER A 97 19.73 -4.85 0.54
CA SER A 97 19.94 -5.83 1.61
C SER A 97 18.80 -5.82 2.64
N LYS A 98 17.94 -4.81 2.62
CA LYS A 98 16.83 -4.63 3.56
C LYS A 98 15.52 -5.18 3.03
N GLU A 99 14.66 -5.55 3.97
CA GLU A 99 13.23 -5.74 3.72
C GLU A 99 12.46 -4.63 4.43
N TYR A 100 11.63 -3.90 3.69
CA TYR A 100 10.97 -2.69 4.17
C TYR A 100 9.54 -3.00 4.61
N PHE A 101 9.20 -2.68 5.86
CA PHE A 101 7.88 -2.92 6.44
C PHE A 101 7.19 -1.59 6.74
N PHE A 102 6.09 -1.32 6.05
CA PHE A 102 5.29 -0.10 6.27
C PHE A 102 4.04 -0.46 7.06
N VAL A 103 4.02 -0.07 8.33
CA VAL A 103 2.95 -0.42 9.27
C VAL A 103 1.91 0.69 9.33
N PHE A 104 0.66 0.34 9.06
CA PHE A 104 -0.48 1.23 9.10
C PHE A 104 -1.44 0.80 10.21
N GLY A 105 -2.00 1.78 10.91
CA GLY A 105 -2.98 1.55 11.97
C GLY A 105 -4.42 1.39 11.45
N ARG A 106 -5.33 1.19 12.39
CA ARG A 106 -6.78 1.16 12.12
C ARG A 106 -7.25 2.46 11.49
N GLU A 107 -8.28 2.40 10.67
CA GLU A 107 -8.86 3.59 10.03
C GLU A 107 -9.36 4.63 11.03
N THR A 108 -9.93 4.16 12.15
CA THR A 108 -10.56 5.03 13.15
C THR A 108 -9.56 5.61 14.14
N THR A 109 -8.66 4.78 14.66
CA THR A 109 -7.83 5.08 15.83
C THR A 109 -6.34 5.09 15.54
N GLY A 110 -5.89 4.59 14.39
CA GLY A 110 -4.48 4.50 14.04
C GLY A 110 -3.76 3.37 14.81
N LEU A 111 -2.46 3.55 15.02
CA LEU A 111 -1.64 2.62 15.79
C LEU A 111 -1.74 2.90 17.30
N PRO A 112 -1.50 1.91 18.18
CA PRO A 112 -1.46 2.15 19.61
C PRO A 112 -0.40 3.19 19.98
N GLU A 113 -0.74 4.15 20.85
CA GLU A 113 0.16 5.22 21.24
C GLU A 113 1.46 4.69 21.86
N THR A 114 1.36 3.69 22.73
CA THR A 114 2.52 3.05 23.38
C THR A 114 3.47 2.45 22.34
N PHE A 115 2.93 1.84 21.29
CA PHE A 115 3.72 1.29 20.18
C PHE A 115 4.40 2.39 19.37
N MET A 116 3.67 3.46 19.02
CA MET A 116 4.25 4.61 18.31
C MET A 116 5.36 5.29 19.12
N ARG A 117 5.22 5.38 20.45
CA ARG A 117 6.25 5.95 21.34
C ARG A 117 7.47 5.04 21.45
N GLN A 118 7.27 3.74 21.52
CA GLN A 118 8.37 2.77 21.57
C GLN A 118 9.26 2.83 20.32
N TYR A 119 8.68 3.14 19.16
CA TYR A 119 9.36 3.22 17.88
C TYR A 119 9.34 4.65 17.30
N GLU A 120 9.51 5.66 18.15
CA GLU A 120 9.34 7.08 17.78
C GLU A 120 10.15 7.49 16.54
N GLU A 121 11.42 7.09 16.48
CA GLU A 121 12.35 7.38 15.37
C GLU A 121 11.94 6.77 14.02
N ARG A 122 11.03 5.77 14.04
CA ARG A 122 10.52 5.06 12.86
C ARG A 122 9.15 5.59 12.41
N ASN A 123 8.57 6.54 13.14
CA ASN A 123 7.31 7.14 12.75
C ASN A 123 7.53 8.03 11.51
N LEU A 124 6.71 7.86 10.48
CA LEU A 124 6.70 8.68 9.27
C LEU A 124 5.30 9.25 9.03
N ARG A 125 5.22 10.47 8.51
CA ARG A 125 3.96 11.10 8.09
C ARG A 125 3.87 11.21 6.57
N ILE A 126 2.66 11.11 6.05
CA ILE A 126 2.33 11.67 4.74
C ILE A 126 1.95 13.14 4.95
N PRO A 127 2.61 14.11 4.28
CA PRO A 127 2.22 15.52 4.36
C PRO A 127 0.75 15.71 3.94
N MET A 128 0.01 16.49 4.71
CA MET A 128 -1.41 16.77 4.46
C MET A 128 -1.76 18.20 4.89
N SER A 129 -2.79 18.78 4.29
CA SER A 129 -3.36 20.04 4.75
C SER A 129 -4.16 19.86 6.06
N ASP A 130 -4.51 20.97 6.68
CA ASP A 130 -5.34 21.04 7.88
C ASP A 130 -6.83 20.74 7.64
N LYS A 131 -7.24 20.58 6.37
CA LYS A 131 -8.66 20.38 5.99
C LYS A 131 -9.17 18.96 6.20
N ILE A 132 -8.27 17.99 6.34
CA ILE A 132 -8.63 16.58 6.54
C ILE A 132 -7.92 16.03 7.78
N ARG A 133 -8.55 15.04 8.42
CA ARG A 133 -7.99 14.41 9.63
C ARG A 133 -6.97 13.32 9.33
N ALA A 134 -7.12 12.67 8.18
CA ALA A 134 -6.28 11.62 7.64
C ALA A 134 -6.71 11.34 6.19
N PHE A 135 -5.83 10.74 5.40
CA PHE A 135 -6.20 10.13 4.14
C PHE A 135 -6.93 8.80 4.36
N ASN A 136 -7.62 8.32 3.32
CA ASN A 136 -8.09 6.95 3.27
C ASN A 136 -6.89 5.98 3.39
N LEU A 137 -7.06 4.88 4.14
CA LEU A 137 -6.00 3.91 4.43
C LEU A 137 -5.39 3.30 3.15
N SER A 138 -6.22 2.90 2.18
CA SER A 138 -5.72 2.33 0.92
C SER A 138 -4.94 3.34 0.09
N ASN A 139 -5.35 4.62 0.10
CA ASN A 139 -4.58 5.68 -0.54
C ASN A 139 -3.24 5.91 0.17
N SER A 140 -3.23 5.90 1.51
CA SER A 140 -1.99 6.04 2.29
C SER A 140 -1.00 4.92 2.00
N ALA A 141 -1.46 3.67 1.94
CA ALA A 141 -0.64 2.53 1.59
C ALA A 141 -0.06 2.66 0.17
N ALA A 142 -0.89 3.00 -0.81
CA ALA A 142 -0.45 3.22 -2.18
C ALA A 142 0.59 4.35 -2.30
N ILE A 143 0.40 5.48 -1.60
CA ILE A 143 1.34 6.61 -1.63
C ILE A 143 2.73 6.18 -1.13
N VAL A 144 2.78 5.51 0.01
CA VAL A 144 4.05 5.12 0.64
C VAL A 144 4.76 4.06 -0.20
N ILE A 145 4.05 3.03 -0.64
CA ILE A 145 4.66 1.94 -1.40
C ILE A 145 5.20 2.41 -2.75
N PHE A 146 4.48 3.29 -3.45
CA PHE A 146 4.95 3.82 -4.73
C PHE A 146 6.14 4.77 -4.57
N GLU A 147 6.32 5.45 -3.44
CA GLU A 147 7.54 6.21 -3.18
C GLU A 147 8.74 5.29 -2.95
N ALA A 148 8.59 4.25 -2.13
CA ALA A 148 9.64 3.25 -1.94
C ALA A 148 10.05 2.64 -3.29
N LEU A 149 9.07 2.20 -4.08
CA LEU A 149 9.30 1.65 -5.42
C LEU A 149 9.92 2.65 -6.39
N ARG A 150 9.54 3.93 -6.33
CA ARG A 150 10.14 4.99 -7.14
C ARG A 150 11.63 5.11 -6.84
N GLN A 151 12.02 5.10 -5.57
CA GLN A 151 13.43 5.12 -5.17
C GLN A 151 14.16 3.85 -5.61
N GLN A 152 13.50 2.69 -5.48
CA GLN A 152 14.02 1.38 -5.88
C GLN A 152 14.04 1.15 -7.40
N GLY A 153 13.53 2.10 -8.20
CA GLY A 153 13.52 2.02 -9.65
C GLY A 153 12.45 1.11 -10.25
N PHE A 154 11.36 0.83 -9.53
CA PHE A 154 10.24 -0.05 -9.93
C PHE A 154 10.71 -1.44 -10.41
N PRO A 155 11.37 -2.23 -9.54
CA PRO A 155 11.91 -3.52 -9.92
C PRO A 155 10.79 -4.48 -10.34
N HIS A 156 11.01 -5.23 -11.43
CA HIS A 156 10.08 -6.23 -11.96
C HIS A 156 8.69 -5.68 -12.33
N MET A 157 8.58 -4.38 -12.62
CA MET A 157 7.34 -3.74 -13.06
C MET A 157 7.47 -3.28 -14.51
N GLU A 158 6.38 -3.46 -15.27
CA GLU A 158 6.30 -2.95 -16.63
C GLU A 158 6.18 -1.42 -16.63
N LYS A 159 7.19 -0.74 -17.19
CA LYS A 159 7.18 0.72 -17.35
C LYS A 159 6.56 1.16 -18.68
N SER A 160 6.47 0.24 -19.63
CA SER A 160 5.78 0.44 -20.90
C SER A 160 5.14 -0.87 -21.32
N HIS A 161 3.83 -0.84 -21.48
CA HIS A 161 3.08 -1.91 -22.13
C HIS A 161 2.56 -1.39 -23.47
N HIS A 162 2.44 -2.27 -24.45
CA HIS A 162 1.71 -1.99 -25.69
C HIS A 162 0.49 -2.91 -25.70
N TYR A 163 -0.68 -2.30 -25.62
CA TYR A 163 -1.94 -3.05 -25.66
C TYR A 163 -2.33 -3.32 -27.10
N GLU A 164 -2.98 -4.45 -27.36
CA GLU A 164 -3.68 -4.65 -28.62
C GLU A 164 -4.83 -3.63 -28.69
N ASN A 165 -4.82 -2.73 -29.68
CA ASN A 165 -5.66 -1.53 -29.74
C ASN A 165 -5.28 -0.46 -28.70
N ASP A 166 -4.00 -0.16 -28.61
CA ASP A 166 -3.43 0.87 -27.74
C ASP A 166 -4.05 2.22 -28.07
N LYS A 167 -4.86 2.75 -27.16
CA LYS A 167 -5.59 4.02 -27.36
C LYS A 167 -4.68 5.22 -27.61
N LEU A 168 -3.40 5.13 -27.22
CA LEU A 168 -2.43 6.20 -27.34
C LEU A 168 -1.43 5.98 -28.48
N LYS A 169 -1.19 4.74 -28.90
CA LYS A 169 -0.18 4.39 -29.93
C LYS A 169 -0.78 3.90 -31.24
N ASP A 170 -1.97 3.30 -31.21
CA ASP A 170 -2.69 2.89 -32.40
C ASP A 170 -3.58 4.02 -32.89
N ASP A 171 -3.99 3.97 -34.17
CA ASP A 171 -4.87 4.96 -34.84
C ASP A 171 -6.33 4.90 -34.32
N TYR A 172 -6.50 4.55 -33.04
CA TYR A 172 -7.73 4.37 -32.29
C TYR A 172 -8.46 5.70 -32.05
N ASN A 173 -7.71 6.81 -31.99
CA ASN A 173 -8.21 8.18 -31.93
C ASN A 173 -8.24 8.81 -33.32
N ARG A 174 -9.08 8.28 -34.21
CA ARG A 174 -9.43 9.01 -35.46
C ARG A 174 -9.93 10.43 -35.10
N PRO A 175 -9.59 11.48 -35.87
CA PRO A 175 -9.92 12.88 -35.56
C PRO A 175 -11.40 13.12 -35.18
N GLY A 176 -12.32 12.35 -35.76
CA GLY A 176 -13.77 12.46 -35.50
C GLY A 176 -14.26 11.91 -34.15
N ARG A 177 -13.44 11.22 -33.35
CA ARG A 177 -13.76 10.82 -31.96
C ARG A 177 -13.31 11.88 -30.96
N TYR A 178 -12.13 12.46 -31.20
CA TYR A 178 -11.60 13.56 -30.38
C TYR A 178 -12.53 14.78 -30.40
N GLN A 179 -12.99 15.19 -31.59
CA GLN A 179 -13.95 16.29 -31.71
C GLN A 179 -15.31 15.97 -31.05
N ARG A 180 -15.75 14.71 -31.03
CA ARG A 180 -16.98 14.30 -30.31
C ARG A 180 -16.84 14.34 -28.79
N ASN A 181 -15.66 14.02 -28.25
CA ASN A 181 -15.39 14.08 -26.82
C ASN A 181 -15.25 15.53 -26.31
N LEU A 182 -14.74 16.44 -27.15
CA LEU A 182 -14.60 17.86 -26.82
C LEU A 182 -15.90 18.65 -27.03
N ASN A 183 -16.66 18.32 -28.07
CA ASN A 183 -17.92 18.97 -28.40
C ASN A 183 -19.11 18.17 -27.88
N GLY A 184 -19.03 17.71 -26.63
CA GLY A 184 -20.16 17.03 -25.97
C GLY A 184 -21.48 17.79 -26.21
N HIS A 185 -22.57 17.03 -26.32
CA HIS A 185 -23.96 17.46 -26.45
C HIS A 185 -24.29 18.87 -25.96
#